data_AF-A0A8S0UI69-F1
#
_entry.id   AF-A0A8S0UI69-F1
#
_cell.length_a   1.000
_cell.length_b   1.000
_cell.length_c   1.000
_cell.angle_alpha   90.00
_cell.angle_beta   90.00
_cell.angle_gamma   90.00
#
_symmetry.space_group_name_H-M   'P 1'
#
loop_
_entity.id
_entity.type
_entity.pdbx_description
1 polymer ?
#
loop_
_entity_poly.entity_id
_entity_poly.type
_entity_poly.pdbx_seq_one_letter_code
_entity_poly.pdbx_strand_id
1 'polypeptide(L)'
;MHYVYKQRWLLRFPIIQVIHTKRFVFAPPKGSAAAETNPSEALLDTLEESTTKSLLQYLAYLDLCMVCESNVDTWRRAAFFEETGETYKRVIAVCLRPLEQLTVKLNESLDTPSIDNSSHLSSQLYLPAKGPEYSKLCESIYDTQVCARIVSSLTARSHKEDRFGIAQLSGSNAAVISIVLSCLLAVETLMGKKTNLQSPNHLMVPAGINWATISTERRDSTVGATGKRRNSPFYAKAYEIAGILRSSIYCIVSAFHNEMLNSSKAGHLEKDWIVSGKPLYGTHELLLQKLRLFLDYQA
;
A
#
# COMPACT_ATOMS: atom_id res chain seq x y z
N MET A 1 -12.75 -12.94 -14.29
CA MET A 1 -11.53 -13.77 -14.23
C MET A 1 -10.36 -13.28 -15.11
N HIS A 2 -10.50 -12.31 -16.01
CA HIS A 2 -9.37 -11.81 -16.83
C HIS A 2 -8.66 -10.53 -16.33
N TYR A 3 -9.25 -9.82 -15.35
CA TYR A 3 -8.67 -8.55 -14.85
C TYR A 3 -7.65 -8.71 -13.72
N VAL A 4 -7.70 -9.83 -12.99
CA VAL A 4 -6.76 -10.12 -11.88
C VAL A 4 -5.36 -10.46 -12.42
N TYR A 5 -5.28 -11.03 -13.63
CA TYR A 5 -4.01 -11.41 -14.24
C TYR A 5 -3.23 -10.25 -14.88
N LYS A 6 -3.86 -9.11 -15.15
CA LYS A 6 -3.21 -7.98 -15.85
C LYS A 6 -2.35 -7.09 -14.92
N GLN A 7 -2.69 -7.04 -13.62
CA GLN A 7 -2.01 -6.24 -12.60
C GLN A 7 -0.57 -6.73 -12.29
N ARG A 8 -0.26 -7.98 -12.61
CA ARG A 8 1.10 -8.58 -12.50
C ARG A 8 2.06 -8.19 -13.64
N TRP A 9 1.61 -7.51 -14.70
CA TRP A 9 2.41 -7.32 -15.92
C TRP A 9 3.27 -6.05 -15.95
N LEU A 10 2.90 -4.99 -15.23
CA LEU A 10 3.61 -3.70 -15.33
C LEU A 10 5.04 -3.71 -14.76
N LEU A 11 5.35 -4.68 -13.90
CA LEU A 11 6.70 -4.86 -13.37
C LEU A 11 7.54 -5.83 -14.21
N ARG A 12 6.99 -6.49 -15.25
CA ARG A 12 7.71 -7.57 -15.94
C ARG A 12 9.00 -7.10 -16.61
N PHE A 13 9.05 -5.94 -17.26
CA PHE A 13 10.26 -5.55 -18.00
C PHE A 13 11.46 -5.23 -17.10
N PRO A 14 11.33 -4.41 -16.04
CA PRO A 14 12.42 -4.18 -15.08
C PRO A 14 12.78 -5.44 -14.27
N ILE A 15 11.78 -6.23 -13.85
CA ILE A 15 11.99 -7.49 -13.13
C ILE A 15 12.70 -8.52 -14.02
N ILE A 16 12.32 -8.65 -15.30
CA ILE A 16 13.01 -9.54 -16.25
C ILE A 16 14.46 -9.10 -16.44
N GLN A 17 14.77 -7.80 -16.45
CA GLN A 17 16.15 -7.30 -16.48
C GLN A 17 16.93 -7.63 -15.20
N VAL A 18 16.35 -7.46 -14.02
CA VAL A 18 16.98 -7.84 -12.74
C VAL A 18 17.22 -9.36 -12.67
N ILE A 19 16.21 -10.15 -13.04
CA ILE A 19 16.24 -11.63 -13.03
C ILE A 19 17.24 -12.17 -14.06
N HIS A 20 17.22 -11.70 -15.31
CA HIS A 20 18.08 -12.25 -16.37
C HIS A 20 19.54 -11.84 -16.22
N THR A 21 19.83 -10.70 -15.60
CA THR A 21 21.22 -10.22 -15.56
C THR A 21 21.94 -10.55 -14.27
N LYS A 22 21.25 -10.89 -13.16
CA LYS A 22 21.85 -11.01 -11.81
C LYS A 22 22.71 -9.79 -11.41
N ARG A 23 22.61 -8.66 -12.13
CA ARG A 23 23.55 -7.53 -12.02
C ARG A 23 23.29 -6.62 -10.83
N PHE A 24 22.14 -6.77 -10.16
CA PHE A 24 21.73 -5.92 -9.04
C PHE A 24 21.14 -6.77 -7.91
N VAL A 25 21.95 -7.70 -7.41
CA VAL A 25 21.68 -8.43 -6.18
C VAL A 25 22.36 -7.66 -5.06
N PHE A 26 21.57 -7.04 -4.19
CA PHE A 26 22.13 -6.28 -3.05
C PHE A 26 22.59 -7.20 -1.91
N ALA A 27 22.14 -8.46 -1.92
CA ALA A 27 22.59 -9.46 -0.96
C ALA A 27 24.03 -9.88 -1.31
N PRO A 28 24.97 -9.86 -0.35
CA PRO A 28 26.33 -10.33 -0.60
C PRO A 28 26.35 -11.82 -0.99
N PRO A 29 27.36 -12.28 -1.75
CA PRO A 29 27.52 -13.69 -2.09
C PRO A 29 27.63 -14.56 -0.83
N LYS A 30 27.05 -15.77 -0.89
CA LYS A 30 27.15 -16.75 0.21
C LYS A 30 28.61 -17.05 0.52
N GLY A 31 28.98 -16.98 1.80
CA GLY A 31 30.34 -17.25 2.28
C GLY A 31 31.33 -16.09 2.08
N SER A 32 30.86 -14.91 1.70
CA SER A 32 31.69 -13.69 1.75
C SER A 32 31.71 -13.12 3.18
N ALA A 33 32.80 -12.44 3.56
CA ALA A 33 32.88 -11.76 4.86
C ALA A 33 31.73 -10.77 5.08
N ALA A 34 31.32 -10.06 4.02
CA ALA A 34 30.18 -9.14 4.07
C ALA A 34 28.84 -9.85 4.37
N ALA A 35 28.68 -11.12 3.99
CA ALA A 35 27.50 -11.90 4.34
C ALA A 35 27.43 -12.25 5.83
N GLU A 36 28.57 -12.24 6.53
CA GLU A 36 28.67 -12.56 7.95
C GLU A 36 28.68 -11.30 8.82
N THR A 37 29.30 -10.21 8.36
CA THR A 37 29.46 -8.99 9.15
C THR A 37 28.37 -7.96 8.88
N ASN A 38 28.11 -7.61 7.62
CA ASN A 38 27.24 -6.48 7.25
C ASN A 38 26.40 -6.78 5.98
N PRO A 39 25.46 -7.74 6.04
CA PRO A 39 24.77 -8.20 4.84
C PRO A 39 23.70 -7.23 4.29
N SER A 40 23.25 -6.27 5.08
CA SER A 40 22.20 -5.31 4.73
C SER A 40 22.71 -3.91 4.41
N GLU A 41 23.97 -3.58 4.72
CA GLU A 41 24.55 -2.23 4.62
C GLU A 41 24.41 -1.66 3.20
N ALA A 42 24.87 -2.39 2.17
CA ALA A 42 24.75 -1.95 0.78
C ALA A 42 23.31 -1.68 0.32
N LEU A 43 22.34 -2.45 0.84
CA LEU A 43 20.92 -2.23 0.56
C LEU A 43 20.42 -0.97 1.28
N LEU A 44 20.74 -0.83 2.57
CA LEU A 44 20.32 0.29 3.41
C LEU A 44 20.91 1.61 2.93
N ASP A 45 22.20 1.66 2.61
CA ASP A 45 22.89 2.83 2.05
C ASP A 45 22.23 3.26 0.74
N THR A 46 21.87 2.28 -0.10
CA THR A 46 21.19 2.57 -1.36
C THR A 46 19.76 3.07 -1.14
N LEU A 47 19.05 2.56 -0.14
CA LEU A 47 17.68 2.97 0.16
C LEU A 47 17.61 4.34 0.85
N GLU A 48 18.54 4.61 1.78
CA GLU A 48 18.54 5.77 2.67
C GLU A 48 19.41 6.94 2.18
N GLU A 49 20.60 6.65 1.65
CA GLU A 49 21.63 7.67 1.37
C GLU A 49 21.78 7.99 -0.12
N SER A 50 21.23 7.16 -1.01
CA SER A 50 21.31 7.44 -2.44
C SER A 50 20.47 8.65 -2.85
N THR A 51 20.86 9.26 -3.98
CA THR A 51 20.10 10.35 -4.57
C THR A 51 18.66 9.89 -4.82
N THR A 52 17.70 10.67 -4.32
CA THR A 52 16.28 10.34 -4.42
C THR A 52 15.91 10.13 -5.88
N LYS A 53 15.25 9.00 -6.18
CA LYS A 53 14.89 8.57 -7.55
C LYS A 53 16.08 8.19 -8.44
N SER A 54 17.23 7.86 -7.87
CA SER A 54 18.31 7.25 -8.66
C SER A 54 17.88 5.88 -9.21
N LEU A 55 18.43 5.51 -10.37
CA LEU A 55 18.25 4.17 -10.93
C LEU A 55 18.66 3.08 -9.92
N LEU A 56 19.70 3.36 -9.14
CA LEU A 56 20.21 2.44 -8.12
C LEU A 56 19.18 2.23 -7.00
N GLN A 57 18.55 3.30 -6.51
CA GLN A 57 17.48 3.22 -5.51
C GLN A 57 16.27 2.41 -6.03
N TYR A 58 15.89 2.65 -7.29
CA TYR A 58 14.81 1.92 -7.93
C TYR A 58 15.10 0.42 -8.03
N LEU A 59 16.33 0.05 -8.38
CA LEU A 59 16.77 -1.33 -8.45
C LEU A 59 16.81 -1.98 -7.06
N ALA A 60 17.20 -1.24 -6.01
CA ALA A 60 17.15 -1.72 -4.63
C ALA A 60 15.72 -2.03 -4.18
N TYR A 61 14.75 -1.15 -4.44
CA TYR A 61 13.34 -1.42 -4.14
C TYR A 61 12.81 -2.65 -4.90
N LEU A 62 13.19 -2.82 -6.17
CA LEU A 62 12.79 -3.99 -6.95
C LEU A 62 13.37 -5.29 -6.40
N ASP A 63 14.67 -5.30 -6.10
CA ASP A 63 15.36 -6.46 -5.55
C ASP A 63 14.79 -6.84 -4.18
N LEU A 64 14.55 -5.85 -3.33
CA LEU A 64 13.89 -6.03 -2.04
C LEU A 64 12.47 -6.57 -2.22
N CYS A 65 11.65 -6.00 -3.09
CA CYS A 65 10.30 -6.50 -3.37
C CYS A 65 10.31 -7.96 -3.82
N MET A 66 11.26 -8.35 -4.67
CA MET A 66 11.44 -9.74 -5.09
C MET A 66 11.80 -10.66 -3.92
N VAL A 67 12.73 -10.24 -3.06
CA VAL A 67 13.18 -11.02 -1.90
C VAL A 67 12.08 -11.18 -0.84
N CYS A 68 11.24 -10.15 -0.67
CA CYS A 68 10.12 -10.17 0.25
C CYS A 68 8.96 -11.03 -0.25
N GLU A 69 8.69 -11.08 -1.55
CA GLU A 69 7.57 -11.86 -2.09
C GLU A 69 7.95 -13.30 -2.43
N SER A 70 9.18 -13.54 -2.88
CA SER A 70 9.66 -14.86 -3.32
C SER A 70 9.77 -15.85 -2.17
N ASN A 71 9.31 -17.08 -2.35
CA ASN A 71 9.59 -18.18 -1.41
C ASN A 71 10.91 -18.90 -1.71
N VAL A 72 11.56 -18.61 -2.84
CA VAL A 72 12.77 -19.32 -3.30
C VAL A 72 14.04 -18.71 -2.71
N ASP A 73 14.00 -17.41 -2.41
CA ASP A 73 15.15 -16.63 -1.95
C ASP A 73 15.24 -16.52 -0.43
N THR A 74 14.89 -17.59 0.30
CA THR A 74 14.91 -17.64 1.78
C THR A 74 16.29 -17.29 2.33
N TRP A 75 17.35 -17.73 1.66
CA TRP A 75 18.72 -17.42 2.06
C TRP A 75 19.05 -15.92 1.91
N ARG A 76 18.44 -15.20 0.96
CA ARG A 76 18.67 -13.76 0.76
C ARG A 76 17.99 -12.95 1.83
N ARG A 77 16.77 -13.35 2.22
CA ARG A 77 16.12 -12.79 3.41
C ARG A 77 16.93 -13.06 4.67
N ALA A 78 17.44 -14.27 4.83
CA ALA A 78 18.30 -14.63 5.93
C ALA A 78 19.61 -13.82 5.97
N ALA A 79 20.14 -13.44 4.81
CA ALA A 79 21.27 -12.54 4.74
C ALA A 79 20.85 -11.13 5.19
N PHE A 80 19.80 -10.55 4.61
CA PHE A 80 19.45 -9.15 4.92
C PHE A 80 18.95 -8.90 6.34
N PHE A 81 18.13 -9.80 6.89
CA PHE A 81 17.44 -9.55 8.14
C PHE A 81 18.16 -10.25 9.29
N GLU A 82 18.75 -9.42 10.15
CA GLU A 82 19.40 -9.81 11.39
C GLU A 82 18.39 -10.04 12.53
N GLU A 83 18.79 -10.85 13.50
CA GLU A 83 17.95 -11.24 14.65
C GLU A 83 17.61 -10.08 15.59
N THR A 84 18.27 -8.92 15.47
CA THR A 84 17.94 -7.72 16.28
C THR A 84 16.62 -7.07 15.81
N GLY A 85 16.24 -7.27 14.55
CA GLY A 85 15.13 -6.59 13.89
C GLY A 85 15.42 -5.16 13.41
N GLU A 86 16.65 -4.65 13.51
CA GLU A 86 16.98 -3.26 13.13
C GLU A 86 16.86 -3.02 11.62
N THR A 87 17.43 -3.92 10.80
CA THR A 87 17.27 -3.85 9.34
C THR A 87 15.80 -3.85 8.93
N TYR A 88 14.97 -4.66 9.60
CA TYR A 88 13.53 -4.68 9.35
C TYR A 88 12.90 -3.31 9.61
N LYS A 89 13.17 -2.70 10.77
CA LYS A 89 12.60 -1.38 11.14
C LYS A 89 13.00 -0.30 10.16
N ARG A 90 14.28 -0.24 9.79
CA ARG A 90 14.82 0.71 8.81
C ARG A 90 14.18 0.56 7.44
N VAL A 91 14.11 -0.67 6.93
CA VAL A 91 13.47 -0.98 5.65
C VAL A 91 11.98 -0.61 5.65
N ILE A 92 11.24 -0.98 6.70
CA ILE A 92 9.82 -0.60 6.84
C ILE A 92 9.68 0.92 6.86
N ALA A 93 10.49 1.63 7.66
CA ALA A 93 10.45 3.08 7.74
C ALA A 93 10.69 3.74 6.38
N VAL A 94 11.71 3.31 5.64
CA VAL A 94 12.00 3.84 4.28
C VAL A 94 10.84 3.56 3.32
N CYS A 95 10.29 2.35 3.33
CA CYS A 95 9.19 1.98 2.45
C CYS A 95 7.86 2.63 2.86
N LEU A 96 7.66 3.05 4.11
CA LEU A 96 6.44 3.76 4.50
C LEU A 96 6.42 5.19 3.97
N ARG A 97 7.57 5.89 3.90
CA ARG A 97 7.62 7.31 3.49
C ARG A 97 6.89 7.61 2.17
N PRO A 98 7.04 6.83 1.08
CA PRO A 98 6.29 7.09 -0.15
C PRO A 98 4.77 6.95 -0.01
N LEU A 99 4.29 6.01 0.83
CA LEU A 99 2.85 5.89 1.12
C LEU A 99 2.34 7.08 1.94
N GLU A 100 3.12 7.54 2.91
CA GLU A 100 2.80 8.71 3.72
C GLU A 100 2.72 9.96 2.84
N GLN A 101 3.74 10.19 2.01
CA GLN A 101 3.80 11.31 1.07
C GLN A 101 2.63 11.29 0.09
N LEU A 102 2.27 10.12 -0.44
CA LEU A 102 1.09 10.00 -1.30
C LEU A 102 -0.18 10.36 -0.52
N THR A 103 -0.33 9.86 0.70
CA THR A 103 -1.53 10.10 1.53
C THR A 103 -1.68 11.58 1.87
N VAL A 104 -0.62 12.23 2.32
CA VAL A 104 -0.60 13.67 2.62
C VAL A 104 -0.91 14.49 1.38
N LYS A 105 -0.25 14.20 0.25
CA LYS A 105 -0.50 14.90 -1.01
C LYS A 105 -1.95 14.76 -1.47
N LEU A 106 -2.55 13.57 -1.32
CA LEU A 106 -3.96 13.36 -1.63
C LEU A 106 -4.85 14.15 -0.68
N ASN A 107 -4.56 14.14 0.63
CA ASN A 107 -5.32 14.90 1.62
C ASN A 107 -5.30 16.41 1.34
N GLU A 108 -4.12 16.99 1.10
CA GLU A 108 -3.96 18.39 0.71
C GLU A 108 -4.74 18.74 -0.56
N SER A 109 -4.74 17.84 -1.55
CA SER A 109 -5.50 18.03 -2.80
C SER A 109 -7.02 17.95 -2.59
N LEU A 110 -7.47 17.34 -1.49
CA LEU A 110 -8.89 17.26 -1.11
C LEU A 110 -9.33 18.44 -0.23
N ASP A 111 -8.44 18.97 0.63
CA ASP A 111 -8.76 19.99 1.63
C ASP A 111 -8.76 21.43 1.08
N THR A 112 -8.16 21.71 -0.09
CA THR A 112 -8.21 23.06 -0.68
C THR A 112 -9.66 23.48 -0.98
N PRO A 113 -10.24 24.47 -0.26
CA PRO A 113 -11.59 24.93 -0.51
C PRO A 113 -11.62 25.59 -1.88
N SER A 114 -12.41 25.03 -2.80
CA SER A 114 -12.60 25.62 -4.12
C SER A 114 -13.33 26.96 -3.96
N ILE A 115 -12.57 28.05 -3.86
CA ILE A 115 -13.06 29.39 -4.14
C ILE A 115 -13.38 29.39 -5.64
N ASP A 116 -14.68 29.39 -5.93
CA ASP A 116 -15.29 29.43 -7.25
C ASP A 116 -14.68 28.54 -8.35
N ASN A 117 -15.47 27.51 -8.64
CA ASN A 117 -15.50 26.64 -9.80
C ASN A 117 -15.13 25.19 -9.47
N SER A 118 -16.13 24.33 -9.62
CA SER A 118 -16.06 22.86 -9.72
C SER A 118 -15.14 22.35 -10.85
N SER A 119 -14.36 23.24 -11.46
CA SER A 119 -13.43 23.03 -12.56
C SER A 119 -12.02 22.67 -12.10
N HIS A 120 -11.59 22.95 -10.85
CA HIS A 120 -10.19 22.75 -10.44
C HIS A 120 -9.81 21.32 -10.05
N LEU A 121 -10.68 20.61 -9.30
CA LEU A 121 -10.49 19.16 -9.10
C LEU A 121 -10.52 18.46 -10.47
N SER A 122 -11.41 18.90 -11.38
CA SER A 122 -11.41 18.40 -12.75
C SER A 122 -10.19 18.83 -13.57
N SER A 123 -9.59 20.01 -13.38
CA SER A 123 -8.41 20.43 -14.16
C SER A 123 -7.14 19.72 -13.69
N GLN A 124 -7.02 19.37 -12.40
CA GLN A 124 -5.98 18.45 -11.92
C GLN A 124 -6.28 16.97 -12.28
N LEU A 125 -7.55 16.56 -12.37
CA LEU A 125 -7.98 15.24 -12.86
C LEU A 125 -7.96 15.12 -14.40
N TYR A 126 -7.84 16.26 -15.10
CA TYR A 126 -7.51 16.43 -16.51
C TYR A 126 -6.03 16.80 -16.64
N LEU A 127 -5.16 16.15 -15.87
CA LEU A 127 -3.75 16.14 -16.20
C LEU A 127 -3.61 15.60 -17.63
N PRO A 128 -3.06 16.40 -18.57
CA PRO A 128 -2.80 15.90 -19.91
C PRO A 128 -2.00 14.62 -19.75
N ALA A 129 -2.36 13.54 -20.46
CA ALA A 129 -1.65 12.26 -20.42
C ALA A 129 -0.15 12.35 -20.84
N LYS A 130 0.35 13.57 -21.08
CA LYS A 130 1.69 13.96 -21.51
C LYS A 130 2.19 15.24 -20.81
N GLY A 131 1.72 15.54 -19.58
CA GLY A 131 2.22 16.68 -18.78
C GLY A 131 3.28 16.26 -17.73
N PRO A 132 4.20 17.15 -17.34
CA PRO A 132 5.24 16.85 -16.34
C PRO A 132 4.67 16.48 -14.96
N GLU A 133 3.53 17.06 -14.59
CA GLU A 133 2.81 16.71 -13.35
C GLU A 133 2.19 15.30 -13.38
N TYR A 134 1.79 14.80 -14.56
CA TYR A 134 1.27 13.44 -14.75
C TYR A 134 2.39 12.41 -14.65
N SER A 135 3.59 12.72 -15.16
CA SER A 135 4.80 11.89 -14.98
C SER A 135 5.17 11.79 -13.50
N LYS A 136 5.24 12.92 -12.79
CA LYS A 136 5.59 12.97 -11.37
C LYS A 136 4.59 12.20 -10.50
N LEU A 137 3.31 12.21 -10.86
CA LEU A 137 2.28 11.41 -10.21
C LEU A 137 2.42 9.92 -10.55
N CYS A 138 2.59 9.55 -11.82
CA CYS A 138 2.79 8.15 -12.23
C CYS A 138 4.03 7.51 -11.56
N GLU A 139 5.12 8.27 -11.40
CA GLU A 139 6.32 7.86 -10.66
C GLU A 139 6.02 7.63 -9.17
N SER A 140 5.40 8.61 -8.50
CA SER A 140 5.00 8.48 -7.08
C SER A 140 4.10 7.26 -6.84
N ILE A 141 3.26 6.94 -7.83
CA ILE A 141 2.38 5.77 -7.79
C ILE A 141 3.16 4.46 -7.94
N TYR A 142 4.18 4.43 -8.79
CA TYR A 142 5.05 3.26 -8.91
C TYR A 142 5.79 2.99 -7.60
N ASP A 143 6.37 4.02 -6.99
CA ASP A 143 7.09 3.92 -5.72
C ASP A 143 6.14 3.42 -4.62
N THR A 144 4.92 3.97 -4.57
CA THR A 144 3.86 3.53 -3.66
C THR A 144 3.51 2.06 -3.87
N GLN A 145 3.37 1.62 -5.13
CA GLN A 145 3.03 0.23 -5.46
C GLN A 145 4.09 -0.74 -4.93
N VAL A 146 5.37 -0.48 -5.22
CA VAL A 146 6.46 -1.35 -4.80
C VAL A 146 6.60 -1.34 -3.27
N CYS A 147 6.54 -0.17 -2.65
CA CYS A 147 6.63 -0.03 -1.21
C CYS A 147 5.48 -0.72 -0.47
N ALA A 148 4.23 -0.58 -0.93
CA ALA A 148 3.07 -1.26 -0.34
C ALA A 148 3.23 -2.79 -0.32
N ARG A 149 3.82 -3.35 -1.39
CA ARG A 149 4.09 -4.79 -1.51
C ARG A 149 5.23 -5.24 -0.60
N ILE A 150 6.29 -4.43 -0.48
CA ILE A 150 7.41 -4.70 0.43
C ILE A 150 6.91 -4.72 1.88
N VAL A 151 6.26 -3.64 2.34
CA VAL A 151 5.85 -3.51 3.75
C VAL A 151 4.85 -4.60 4.13
N SER A 152 3.90 -4.93 3.26
CA SER A 152 2.93 -5.99 3.53
C SER A 152 3.57 -7.38 3.56
N SER A 153 4.43 -7.70 2.60
CA SER A 153 5.11 -9.00 2.55
C SER A 153 6.07 -9.20 3.72
N LEU A 154 6.84 -8.18 4.09
CA LEU A 154 7.73 -8.24 5.26
C LEU A 154 6.96 -8.35 6.56
N THR A 155 5.90 -7.55 6.72
CA THR A 155 5.04 -7.63 7.90
C THR A 155 4.41 -9.01 8.02
N ALA A 156 3.82 -9.54 6.96
CA ALA A 156 3.23 -10.88 6.94
C ALA A 156 4.26 -11.99 7.22
N ARG A 157 5.50 -11.86 6.72
CA ARG A 157 6.58 -12.83 6.99
C ARG A 157 7.16 -12.73 8.38
N SER A 158 7.17 -11.55 8.99
CA SER A 158 7.61 -11.39 10.38
C SER A 158 6.80 -12.29 11.31
N HIS A 159 5.54 -12.58 11.00
CA HIS A 159 4.74 -13.53 11.77
C HIS A 159 5.30 -14.97 11.78
N LYS A 160 6.03 -15.39 10.75
CA LYS A 160 6.40 -16.79 10.50
C LYS A 160 7.89 -17.08 10.50
N GLU A 161 8.73 -16.06 10.32
CA GLU A 161 10.18 -16.23 10.20
C GLU A 161 10.88 -15.56 11.39
N ASP A 162 11.54 -16.35 12.24
CA ASP A 162 12.21 -15.89 13.49
C ASP A 162 13.34 -14.87 13.24
N ARG A 163 13.82 -14.79 12.01
CA ARG A 163 14.92 -13.91 11.58
C ARG A 163 14.58 -12.43 11.62
N PHE A 164 13.31 -12.09 11.80
CA PHE A 164 12.88 -10.70 12.01
C PHE A 164 12.98 -10.27 13.48
N GLY A 165 13.35 -11.19 14.39
CA GLY A 165 13.76 -10.86 15.75
C GLY A 165 12.66 -10.21 16.59
N ILE A 166 13.04 -9.18 17.35
CA ILE A 166 12.12 -8.40 18.19
C ILE A 166 11.00 -7.73 17.38
N ALA A 167 11.13 -7.59 16.05
CA ALA A 167 10.04 -7.08 15.22
C ALA A 167 8.79 -8.00 15.24
N GLN A 168 8.96 -9.31 15.49
CA GLN A 168 7.83 -10.22 15.67
C GLN A 168 7.04 -9.92 16.95
N LEU A 169 7.72 -9.44 17.99
CA LEU A 169 7.19 -9.26 19.35
C LEU A 169 6.77 -7.81 19.66
N SER A 170 7.32 -6.83 18.95
CA SER A 170 7.15 -5.38 19.22
C SER A 170 6.73 -4.56 17.99
N GLY A 171 6.38 -5.23 16.89
CA GLY A 171 6.48 -4.68 15.53
C GLY A 171 5.76 -3.37 15.24
N SER A 172 6.25 -2.67 14.21
CA SER A 172 5.63 -1.52 13.53
C SER A 172 4.29 -1.84 12.84
N ASN A 173 3.66 -2.96 13.18
CA ASN A 173 2.50 -3.51 12.48
C ASN A 173 1.32 -2.55 12.51
N ALA A 174 1.08 -1.89 13.66
CA ALA A 174 0.06 -0.86 13.79
C ALA A 174 0.33 0.33 12.86
N ALA A 175 1.59 0.77 12.74
CA ALA A 175 1.99 1.83 11.82
C ALA A 175 1.78 1.43 10.36
N VAL A 176 2.23 0.23 9.98
CA VAL A 176 2.04 -0.31 8.63
C VAL A 176 0.56 -0.40 8.28
N ILE A 177 -0.26 -1.02 9.12
CA ILE A 177 -1.70 -1.15 8.90
C ILE A 177 -2.37 0.22 8.81
N SER A 178 -2.08 1.13 9.74
CA SER A 178 -2.69 2.47 9.76
C SER A 178 -2.34 3.28 8.52
N ILE A 179 -1.07 3.30 8.10
CA ILE A 179 -0.62 4.05 6.92
C ILE A 179 -1.22 3.46 5.64
N VAL A 180 -1.21 2.13 5.49
CA VAL A 180 -1.77 1.47 4.30
C VAL A 180 -3.29 1.67 4.24
N LEU A 181 -4.00 1.63 5.36
CA LEU A 181 -5.44 1.93 5.44
C LEU A 181 -5.76 3.40 5.16
N SER A 182 -5.01 4.34 5.75
CA SER A 182 -5.15 5.78 5.46
C SER A 182 -4.90 6.07 3.98
N CYS A 183 -3.86 5.49 3.40
CA CYS A 183 -3.58 5.60 1.97
C CYS A 183 -4.72 5.03 1.12
N LEU A 184 -5.28 3.87 1.49
CA LEU A 184 -6.42 3.29 0.79
C LEU A 184 -7.65 4.21 0.86
N LEU A 185 -7.95 4.75 2.03
CA LEU A 185 -9.08 5.67 2.23
C LEU A 185 -8.93 6.96 1.41
N ALA A 186 -7.73 7.53 1.36
CA ALA A 186 -7.44 8.71 0.54
C ALA A 186 -7.69 8.43 -0.95
N VAL A 187 -7.18 7.29 -1.44
CA VAL A 187 -7.38 6.85 -2.83
C VAL A 187 -8.86 6.53 -3.11
N GLU A 188 -9.57 5.88 -2.19
CA GLU A 188 -11.01 5.59 -2.34
C GLU A 188 -11.85 6.87 -2.38
N THR A 189 -11.50 7.88 -1.59
CA THR A 189 -12.19 9.18 -1.59
C THR A 189 -11.96 9.91 -2.90
N LEU A 190 -10.73 9.88 -3.43
CA LEU A 190 -10.39 10.39 -4.76
C LEU A 190 -11.19 9.69 -5.88
N MET A 191 -11.47 8.39 -5.72
CA MET A 191 -12.34 7.62 -6.62
C MET A 191 -13.84 7.90 -6.41
N GLY A 192 -14.21 8.87 -5.58
CA GLY A 192 -15.61 9.21 -5.28
C GLY A 192 -16.37 8.13 -4.52
N LYS A 193 -15.69 7.16 -3.90
CA LYS A 193 -16.34 6.21 -3.00
C LYS A 193 -16.64 6.95 -1.69
N LYS A 194 -17.93 7.07 -1.35
CA LYS A 194 -18.34 7.64 -0.06
C LYS A 194 -17.82 6.74 1.08
N THR A 195 -16.96 7.29 1.91
CA THR A 195 -16.50 6.72 3.19
C THR A 195 -17.58 6.89 4.27
N ASN A 196 -18.83 6.51 3.97
CA ASN A 196 -19.89 6.62 4.95
C ASN A 196 -19.72 5.54 6.03
N LEU A 197 -19.59 5.96 7.28
CA LEU A 197 -19.81 5.14 8.47
C LEU A 197 -21.25 4.63 8.43
N GLN A 198 -21.50 3.45 7.85
CA GLN A 198 -22.76 2.77 8.11
C GLN A 198 -22.72 2.26 9.55
N SER A 199 -23.64 2.78 10.37
CA SER A 199 -23.81 2.38 11.77
C SER A 199 -24.12 0.87 11.88
N PRO A 200 -23.73 0.17 12.96
CA PRO A 200 -23.93 -1.27 13.11
C PRO A 200 -25.40 -1.72 13.16
N ASN A 201 -26.37 -0.81 13.31
CA ASN A 201 -27.77 -1.14 13.59
C ASN A 201 -28.65 -1.49 12.37
N HIS A 202 -28.09 -1.64 11.17
CA HIS A 202 -28.85 -2.08 9.99
C HIS A 202 -28.59 -3.55 9.58
N LEU A 203 -28.09 -4.37 10.50
CA LEU A 203 -27.76 -5.79 10.31
C LEU A 203 -28.96 -6.75 10.39
N MET A 204 -30.16 -6.31 9.99
CA MET A 204 -31.32 -7.20 9.83
C MET A 204 -32.13 -6.88 8.57
N VAL A 205 -31.50 -6.98 7.38
CA VAL A 205 -32.23 -7.28 6.14
C VAL A 205 -31.34 -8.23 5.29
N PRO A 206 -31.88 -9.31 4.71
CA PRO A 206 -31.07 -10.32 4.03
C PRO A 206 -30.22 -9.73 2.91
N ALA A 207 -28.93 -10.06 2.91
CA ALA A 207 -27.93 -9.64 1.95
C ALA A 207 -28.25 -10.21 0.54
N GLY A 208 -29.07 -9.47 -0.20
CA GLY A 208 -29.21 -9.59 -1.65
C GLY A 208 -28.08 -8.80 -2.33
N ILE A 209 -27.33 -9.50 -3.17
CA ILE A 209 -26.28 -8.99 -4.05
C ILE A 209 -26.78 -7.73 -4.81
N ASN A 210 -26.29 -6.54 -4.44
CA ASN A 210 -26.55 -5.29 -5.16
C ASN A 210 -25.25 -4.78 -5.80
N TRP A 211 -24.81 -5.47 -6.86
CA TRP A 211 -23.95 -4.83 -7.85
C TRP A 211 -24.86 -4.02 -8.78
N ALA A 212 -24.70 -2.70 -8.76
CA ALA A 212 -25.36 -1.74 -9.65
C ALA A 212 -26.88 -1.57 -9.45
N THR A 213 -27.27 -0.76 -8.45
CA THR A 213 -28.53 -0.03 -8.54
C THR A 213 -28.24 1.32 -9.19
N ILE A 214 -28.50 1.42 -10.49
CA ILE A 214 -28.76 2.70 -11.16
C ILE A 214 -30.02 3.23 -10.49
N SER A 215 -29.89 4.25 -9.65
CA SER A 215 -31.03 5.01 -9.15
C SER A 215 -31.57 5.85 -10.32
N THR A 216 -32.48 5.27 -11.08
CA THR A 216 -33.37 5.99 -11.99
C THR A 216 -34.48 6.59 -11.13
N GLU A 217 -34.42 7.92 -10.91
CA GLU A 217 -35.56 8.86 -10.93
C GLU A 217 -35.23 10.13 -10.12
N ARG A 218 -34.70 11.15 -10.80
CA ARG A 218 -35.48 12.31 -11.26
C ARG A 218 -34.52 13.21 -12.05
N ARG A 219 -34.78 13.35 -13.36
CA ARG A 219 -34.07 14.27 -14.25
C ARG A 219 -34.20 15.68 -13.67
N ASP A 220 -33.07 16.36 -13.49
CA ASP A 220 -32.78 17.58 -14.25
C ASP A 220 -31.27 17.87 -14.28
N SER A 221 -30.74 17.89 -15.50
CA SER A 221 -29.63 18.73 -15.98
C SER A 221 -28.26 18.69 -15.27
N THR A 222 -27.49 17.58 -15.35
CA THR A 222 -25.99 17.60 -15.33
C THR A 222 -25.35 16.30 -15.90
N VAL A 223 -25.90 15.69 -16.96
CA VAL A 223 -25.45 14.36 -17.47
C VAL A 223 -24.09 14.37 -18.22
N GLY A 224 -23.41 15.52 -18.35
CA GLY A 224 -22.16 15.61 -19.11
C GLY A 224 -20.85 15.27 -18.35
N ALA A 225 -20.82 15.36 -17.02
CA ALA A 225 -19.56 15.42 -16.28
C ALA A 225 -19.12 14.07 -15.65
N THR A 226 -20.05 13.19 -15.28
CA THR A 226 -19.73 11.93 -14.59
C THR A 226 -19.34 10.81 -15.56
N GLY A 227 -19.90 10.79 -16.77
CA GLY A 227 -19.54 9.83 -17.82
C GLY A 227 -18.13 10.03 -18.39
N LYS A 228 -17.66 11.29 -18.51
CA LYS A 228 -16.30 11.61 -18.99
C LYS A 228 -15.21 11.37 -17.93
N ARG A 229 -15.52 11.48 -16.63
CA ARG A 229 -14.56 11.23 -15.52
C ARG A 229 -14.07 9.78 -15.46
N ARG A 230 -14.91 8.81 -15.84
CA ARG A 230 -14.66 7.37 -15.70
C ARG A 230 -13.62 6.80 -16.68
N ASN A 231 -13.33 7.53 -17.77
CA ASN A 231 -12.39 7.12 -18.82
C ASN A 231 -11.03 7.84 -18.74
N SER A 232 -10.78 8.62 -17.67
CA SER A 232 -9.48 9.27 -17.49
C SER A 232 -8.40 8.23 -17.10
N PRO A 233 -7.20 8.26 -17.71
CA PRO A 233 -6.06 7.42 -17.32
C PRO A 233 -5.76 7.47 -15.82
N PHE A 234 -6.00 8.61 -15.20
CA PHE A 234 -5.87 8.82 -13.76
C PHE A 234 -6.81 7.92 -12.95
N TYR A 235 -8.07 7.78 -13.40
CA TYR A 235 -9.07 6.97 -12.72
C TYR A 235 -8.72 5.48 -12.79
N ALA A 236 -8.28 5.02 -13.97
CA ALA A 236 -7.77 3.66 -14.14
C ALA A 236 -6.62 3.41 -13.16
N LYS A 237 -5.68 4.35 -13.04
CA LYS A 237 -4.53 4.23 -12.16
C LYS A 237 -4.90 4.22 -10.67
N ALA A 238 -5.86 5.03 -10.24
CA ALA A 238 -6.38 5.00 -8.87
C ALA A 238 -6.99 3.63 -8.51
N TYR A 239 -7.70 2.99 -9.44
CA TYR A 239 -8.19 1.61 -9.26
C TYR A 239 -7.04 0.59 -9.12
N GLU A 240 -5.93 0.75 -9.87
CA GLU A 240 -4.76 -0.12 -9.72
C GLU A 240 -4.16 0.00 -8.33
N ILE A 241 -3.89 1.23 -7.87
CA ILE A 241 -3.34 1.51 -6.53
C ILE A 241 -4.25 0.95 -5.45
N ALA A 242 -5.55 1.24 -5.54
CA ALA A 242 -6.50 0.73 -4.57
C ALA A 242 -6.55 -0.81 -4.57
N GLY A 243 -6.35 -1.45 -5.73
CA GLY A 243 -6.22 -2.91 -5.83
C GLY A 243 -4.97 -3.44 -5.11
N ILE A 244 -3.83 -2.76 -5.29
CA ILE A 244 -2.56 -3.11 -4.64
C ILE A 244 -2.65 -2.91 -3.13
N LEU A 245 -3.18 -1.78 -2.67
CA LEU A 245 -3.36 -1.50 -1.25
C LEU A 245 -4.30 -2.51 -0.59
N ARG A 246 -5.44 -2.86 -1.22
CA ARG A 246 -6.32 -3.93 -0.72
C ARG A 246 -5.59 -5.27 -0.61
N SER A 247 -4.84 -5.64 -1.65
CA SER A 247 -4.08 -6.90 -1.66
C SER A 247 -2.99 -6.90 -0.58
N SER A 248 -2.37 -5.75 -0.34
CA SER A 248 -1.36 -5.55 0.71
C SER A 248 -1.97 -5.70 2.10
N ILE A 249 -3.16 -5.12 2.34
CA ILE A 249 -3.89 -5.29 3.60
C ILE A 249 -4.29 -6.75 3.80
N TYR A 250 -4.89 -7.41 2.80
CA TYR A 250 -5.24 -8.83 2.88
C TYR A 250 -4.02 -9.71 3.14
N CYS A 251 -2.85 -9.38 2.60
CA CYS A 251 -1.62 -10.13 2.87
C CYS A 251 -1.25 -10.10 4.37
N ILE A 252 -1.37 -8.94 5.01
CA ILE A 252 -1.09 -8.78 6.45
C ILE A 252 -2.20 -9.42 7.29
N VAL A 253 -3.46 -9.07 7.01
CA VAL A 253 -4.63 -9.58 7.75
C VAL A 253 -4.68 -11.10 7.68
N SER A 254 -4.26 -11.71 6.56
CA SER A 254 -4.22 -13.16 6.44
C SER A 254 -3.12 -13.83 7.27
N ALA A 255 -1.98 -13.18 7.42
CA ALA A 255 -0.91 -13.68 8.28
C ALA A 255 -1.29 -13.58 9.77
N PHE A 256 -1.90 -12.47 10.19
CA PHE A 256 -2.23 -12.17 11.59
C PHE A 256 -3.72 -12.34 11.92
N HIS A 257 -4.44 -13.16 11.17
CA HIS A 257 -5.90 -13.23 11.26
C HIS A 257 -6.38 -13.61 12.66
N ASN A 258 -5.75 -14.61 13.28
CA ASN A 258 -6.14 -15.10 14.59
C ASN A 258 -5.87 -14.06 15.68
N GLU A 259 -4.73 -13.38 15.62
CA GLU A 259 -4.31 -12.33 16.54
C GLU A 259 -5.25 -11.14 16.45
N MET A 260 -5.56 -10.67 15.23
CA MET A 260 -6.49 -9.58 15.00
C MET A 260 -7.92 -9.96 15.43
N LEU A 261 -8.37 -11.18 15.16
CA LEU A 261 -9.69 -11.66 15.57
C LEU A 261 -9.80 -11.76 17.10
N ASN A 262 -8.77 -12.25 17.78
CA ASN A 262 -8.72 -12.32 19.24
C ASN A 262 -8.67 -10.91 19.85
N SER A 263 -7.89 -10.00 19.27
CA SER A 263 -7.85 -8.58 19.67
C SER A 263 -9.23 -7.91 19.49
N SER A 264 -9.95 -8.25 18.42
CA SER A 264 -11.31 -7.78 18.16
C SER A 264 -12.30 -8.28 19.22
N LYS A 265 -12.27 -9.58 19.55
CA LYS A 265 -13.10 -10.19 20.60
C LYS A 265 -12.81 -9.61 21.99
N ALA A 266 -11.55 -9.27 22.26
CA ALA A 266 -11.12 -8.65 23.51
C ALA A 266 -11.39 -7.13 23.57
N GLY A 267 -11.84 -6.50 22.48
CA GLY A 267 -12.05 -5.05 22.41
C GLY A 267 -10.76 -4.22 22.32
N HIS A 268 -9.61 -4.86 22.07
CA HIS A 268 -8.30 -4.22 22.00
C HIS A 268 -7.80 -3.99 20.56
N LEU A 269 -8.59 -4.35 19.53
CA LEU A 269 -8.19 -4.24 18.12
C LEU A 269 -7.66 -2.86 17.73
N GLU A 270 -8.30 -1.78 18.20
CA GLU A 270 -7.83 -0.42 17.91
C GLU A 270 -6.49 -0.14 18.56
N LYS A 271 -6.33 -0.50 19.84
CA LYS A 271 -5.09 -0.29 20.60
C LYS A 271 -3.91 -1.09 20.04
N ASP A 272 -4.17 -2.31 19.56
CA ASP A 272 -3.12 -3.25 19.19
C ASP A 272 -2.72 -3.11 17.70
N TRP A 273 -3.63 -2.63 16.84
CA TRP A 273 -3.43 -2.65 15.38
C TRP A 273 -3.60 -1.30 14.69
N ILE A 274 -4.04 -0.26 15.40
CA ILE A 274 -4.11 1.11 14.88
C ILE A 274 -3.15 1.98 15.70
N VAL A 275 -2.45 2.91 15.04
CA VAL A 275 -1.56 3.87 15.72
C VAL A 275 -2.38 4.71 16.70
N SER A 276 -1.83 5.01 17.88
CA SER A 276 -2.51 5.79 18.91
C SER A 276 -2.57 7.30 18.61
N GLY A 277 -1.67 7.80 17.77
CA GLY A 277 -1.64 9.18 17.28
C GLY A 277 -2.58 9.41 16.10
N LYS A 278 -2.78 10.69 15.74
CA LYS A 278 -3.67 11.09 14.64
C LYS A 278 -3.29 10.37 13.33
N PRO A 279 -4.24 9.69 12.66
CA PRO A 279 -3.96 9.05 11.38
C PRO A 279 -3.72 10.08 10.27
N LEU A 280 -2.96 9.67 9.24
CA LEU A 280 -2.62 10.54 8.11
C LEU A 280 -3.85 10.93 7.27
N TYR A 281 -4.85 10.06 7.23
CA TYR A 281 -6.12 10.31 6.57
C TYR A 281 -7.23 9.51 7.22
N GLY A 282 -8.40 10.13 7.39
CA GLY A 282 -9.56 9.56 8.06
C GLY A 282 -9.55 9.76 9.58
N THR A 283 -10.43 9.05 10.28
CA THR A 283 -10.48 8.98 11.76
C THR A 283 -10.10 7.57 12.23
N HIS A 284 -9.78 7.41 13.52
CA HIS A 284 -9.49 6.09 14.08
C HIS A 284 -10.66 5.12 13.89
N GLU A 285 -11.90 5.60 14.06
CA GLU A 285 -13.11 4.80 13.87
C GLU A 285 -13.25 4.32 12.43
N LEU A 286 -12.92 5.18 11.46
CA LEU A 286 -13.00 4.82 10.04
C LEU A 286 -11.94 3.78 9.66
N LEU A 287 -10.71 3.91 10.18
CA LEU A 287 -9.67 2.90 9.99
C LEU A 287 -10.07 1.57 10.63
N LEU A 288 -10.57 1.60 11.87
CA LEU A 288 -11.03 0.42 12.59
C LEU A 288 -12.19 -0.28 11.87
N GLN A 289 -13.18 0.48 11.37
CA GLN A 289 -14.27 -0.07 10.58
C GLN A 289 -13.77 -0.74 9.30
N LYS A 290 -12.83 -0.10 8.58
CA LYS A 290 -12.23 -0.70 7.39
C LYS A 290 -11.48 -1.98 7.72
N LEU A 291 -10.68 -1.99 8.79
CA LEU A 291 -9.94 -3.18 9.22
C LEU A 291 -10.89 -4.34 9.54
N ARG A 292 -12.00 -4.07 10.25
CA ARG A 292 -13.04 -5.07 10.52
C ARG A 292 -13.63 -5.66 9.25
N LEU A 293 -13.92 -4.84 8.23
CA LEU A 293 -14.38 -5.35 6.94
C LEU A 293 -13.36 -6.33 6.32
N PHE A 294 -12.06 -6.02 6.36
CA PHE A 294 -11.04 -6.96 5.85
C PHE A 294 -10.99 -8.26 6.65
N LEU A 295 -11.19 -8.21 7.96
CA LEU A 295 -11.26 -9.40 8.82
C LEU A 295 -12.46 -10.27 8.49
N ASP A 296 -13.64 -9.66 8.33
CA ASP A 296 -14.90 -10.37 8.07
C ASP A 296 -14.92 -11.02 6.69
N TYR A 297 -14.30 -10.40 5.67
CA TYR A 297 -14.22 -10.95 4.31
C TYR A 297 -13.25 -12.12 4.15
N GLN A 298 -12.45 -12.44 5.18
CA GLN A 298 -11.49 -13.54 5.15
C GLN A 298 -12.02 -14.83 5.80
N ALA A 299 -13.29 -14.85 6.21
CA ALA A 299 -13.99 -16.03 6.73
C ALA A 299 -14.43 -17.00 5.62
#